data_AF-A0A5N5QFS8-F1
#
_entry.id   AF-A0A5N5QFS8-F1
#
_cell.length_a   1.000
_cell.length_b   1.000
_cell.length_c   1.000
_cell.angle_alpha   90.00
_cell.angle_beta   90.00
_cell.angle_gamma   90.00
#
_symmetry.space_group_name_H-M   'P 1'
#
loop_
_entity.id
_entity.type
_entity.pdbx_description
1 polymer ?
#
loop_
_entity_poly.entity_id
_entity_poly.type
_entity_poly.pdbx_seq_one_letter_code
_entity_poly.pdbx_strand_id
1 'polypeptide(L)'
;MQELDDSTNNQRLLPISSPRHVDRCRRHPEYYFKDGSAVFRAGKCLFKLQASLLAADSGVKGYEFEKLMKNILNVLDTSISHPYQLGASDDHPIVLPGDVSTVQFAEFLCLILSKPGDENYMPFLAFAQDPRYHHPKAVAILVDTGSLAVRFGMNSLDRWIQSQLKQAFNHPSRRLDTSPWNLESLLPLISYMQMTRLETYRSDILIFVRYILCKAIVAAVDRSASRDDIVSSCGVFASHQSPIWTDALTRDDRTILYAAHIGLTKLSDRSDLDVSCLGGEFCKVQNFKLSFTLEGHSSGHATAVASTVIRE
;
A
#
# COMPACT_ATOMS: atom_id res chain seq x y z
N MET A 1 40.17 60.36 -4.10
CA MET A 1 38.98 59.61 -3.66
C MET A 1 38.69 58.63 -4.78
N GLN A 2 39.33 57.47 -4.71
CA GLN A 2 39.64 56.63 -5.87
C GLN A 2 39.49 55.16 -5.43
N GLU A 3 38.74 54.43 -6.25
CA GLU A 3 38.73 52.98 -6.55
C GLU A 3 38.96 51.95 -5.43
N LEU A 4 37.97 51.05 -5.30
CA LEU A 4 38.04 49.64 -4.84
C LEU A 4 36.63 49.05 -5.06
N ASP A 5 36.39 47.84 -5.54
CA ASP A 5 37.22 46.83 -6.20
C ASP A 5 36.30 45.75 -6.79
N ASP A 6 36.83 45.04 -7.77
CA ASP A 6 36.20 44.01 -8.59
C ASP A 6 35.56 42.83 -7.85
N SER A 7 34.28 42.56 -8.12
CA SER A 7 33.59 41.31 -7.77
C SER A 7 33.76 40.28 -8.90
N THR A 8 34.75 39.40 -8.74
CA THR A 8 34.99 38.23 -9.61
C THR A 8 33.87 37.19 -9.48
N ASN A 9 33.03 37.14 -10.50
CA ASN A 9 31.93 36.20 -10.68
C ASN A 9 32.49 34.80 -11.07
N ASN A 10 32.69 33.94 -10.06
CA ASN A 10 33.13 32.56 -10.25
C ASN A 10 31.96 31.67 -10.74
N GLN A 11 31.57 31.81 -12.01
CA GLN A 11 30.77 30.79 -12.70
C GLN A 11 31.67 29.60 -13.03
N ARG A 12 31.84 28.70 -12.06
CA ARG A 12 32.36 27.35 -12.31
C ARG A 12 31.37 26.63 -13.23
N LEU A 13 31.70 26.58 -14.51
CA LEU A 13 31.08 25.68 -15.48
C LEU A 13 31.22 24.25 -14.94
N LEU A 14 30.11 23.64 -14.54
CA LEU A 14 30.08 22.22 -14.23
C LEU A 14 30.56 21.47 -15.48
N PRO A 15 31.49 20.51 -15.36
CA PRO A 15 31.92 19.71 -16.50
C PRO A 15 30.69 19.05 -17.11
N ILE A 16 30.47 19.35 -18.39
CA ILE A 16 29.46 18.73 -19.25
C ILE A 16 29.69 17.23 -19.12
N SER A 17 28.80 16.58 -18.37
CA SER A 17 28.90 15.17 -18.07
C SER A 17 28.86 14.42 -19.39
N SER A 18 29.80 13.47 -19.58
CA SER A 18 29.86 12.55 -20.71
C SER A 18 28.47 12.10 -21.17
N PRO A 19 28.28 11.83 -22.48
CA PRO A 19 27.01 11.39 -23.03
C PRO A 19 26.48 10.25 -22.17
N ARG A 20 25.44 10.55 -21.38
CA ARG A 20 24.80 9.58 -20.52
C ARG A 20 24.43 8.44 -21.45
N HIS A 21 25.01 7.25 -21.21
CA HIS A 21 24.55 6.04 -21.85
C HIS A 21 23.04 6.01 -21.61
N VAL A 22 22.28 6.32 -22.66
CA VAL A 22 20.83 6.30 -22.61
C VAL A 22 20.53 4.82 -22.46
N ASP A 23 20.37 4.39 -21.21
CA ASP A 23 19.95 3.03 -20.88
C ASP A 23 18.69 2.77 -21.69
N ARG A 24 18.84 2.01 -22.77
CA ARG A 24 17.77 1.76 -23.71
C ARG A 24 16.67 1.04 -22.95
N CYS A 25 15.49 1.66 -22.89
CA CYS A 25 14.34 1.05 -22.27
C CYS A 25 13.96 -0.21 -23.05
N ARG A 26 13.59 -1.27 -22.35
CA ARG A 26 13.18 -2.54 -22.96
C ARG A 26 11.66 -2.58 -23.09
N ARG A 27 11.14 -3.15 -24.17
CA ARG A 27 9.70 -3.39 -24.34
C ARG A 27 9.29 -4.58 -23.47
N HIS A 28 8.17 -4.48 -22.75
CA HIS A 28 7.63 -5.59 -21.98
C HIS A 28 7.18 -6.70 -22.96
N PRO A 29 7.56 -7.97 -22.75
CA PRO A 29 7.23 -9.04 -23.69
C PRO A 29 5.72 -9.27 -23.83
N GLU A 30 4.97 -9.14 -22.74
CA GLU A 30 3.52 -9.47 -22.71
C GLU A 30 2.61 -8.26 -22.91
N TYR A 31 3.06 -7.06 -22.51
CA TYR A 31 2.22 -5.85 -22.41
C TYR A 31 2.69 -4.76 -23.35
N TYR A 32 3.19 -5.16 -24.52
CA TYR A 32 3.58 -4.26 -25.60
C TYR A 32 2.82 -4.64 -26.87
N PHE A 33 1.57 -4.17 -26.95
CA PHE A 33 0.65 -4.45 -28.04
C PHE A 33 0.99 -3.61 -29.27
N LYS A 34 1.09 -4.25 -30.45
CA LYS A 34 1.45 -3.56 -31.70
C LYS A 34 0.46 -2.43 -32.03
N ASP A 35 -0.81 -2.67 -31.77
CA ASP A 35 -1.97 -1.81 -32.02
C ASP A 35 -2.29 -0.86 -30.85
N GLY A 36 -1.52 -0.87 -29.75
CA GLY A 36 -1.77 0.02 -28.63
C GLY A 36 -1.69 1.51 -29.01
N SER A 37 -2.57 2.32 -28.43
CA SER A 37 -2.65 3.77 -28.70
C SER A 37 -1.69 4.61 -27.86
N ALA A 38 -1.12 4.06 -26.78
CA ALA A 38 -0.18 4.78 -25.92
C ALA A 38 0.95 3.87 -25.41
N VAL A 39 2.15 4.46 -25.27
CA VAL A 39 3.35 3.87 -24.69
C VAL A 39 3.60 4.50 -23.32
N PHE A 40 3.60 3.68 -22.27
CA PHE A 40 3.93 4.04 -20.90
C PHE A 40 5.32 3.52 -20.53
N ARG A 41 6.04 4.25 -19.67
CA ARG A 41 7.32 3.82 -19.10
C ARG A 41 7.21 3.69 -17.59
N ALA A 42 7.43 2.48 -17.07
CA ALA A 42 7.57 2.20 -15.65
C ALA A 42 8.98 1.65 -15.39
N GLY A 43 9.80 2.38 -14.63
CA GLY A 43 11.22 2.07 -14.48
C GLY A 43 11.96 2.07 -15.83
N LYS A 44 12.64 0.96 -16.15
CA LYS A 44 13.40 0.78 -17.41
C LYS A 44 12.61 0.02 -18.49
N CYS A 45 11.30 -0.15 -18.31
CA CYS A 45 10.45 -0.95 -19.19
C CYS A 45 9.36 -0.10 -19.85
N LEU A 46 9.11 -0.36 -21.13
CA LEU A 46 8.04 0.23 -21.93
C LEU A 46 6.87 -0.73 -22.05
N PHE A 47 5.67 -0.20 -21.92
CA PHE A 47 4.39 -0.88 -22.04
C PHE A 47 3.59 -0.17 -23.12
N LYS A 48 3.01 -0.89 -24.08
CA LYS A 48 2.21 -0.29 -25.14
C LYS A 48 0.83 -0.91 -25.10
N LEU A 49 -0.21 -0.11 -24.86
CA LEU A 49 -1.58 -0.57 -24.63
C LEU A 49 -2.61 0.45 -25.12
N GLN A 50 -3.89 0.05 -25.13
CA GLN A 50 -4.97 0.99 -25.43
C GLN A 50 -5.19 1.91 -24.23
N ALA A 51 -4.99 3.22 -24.41
CA ALA A 51 -5.09 4.19 -23.31
C ALA A 51 -6.47 4.20 -22.63
N SER A 52 -7.52 3.87 -23.39
CA SER A 52 -8.90 3.75 -22.89
C SER A 52 -9.07 2.67 -21.82
N LEU A 53 -8.19 1.65 -21.77
CA LEU A 53 -8.21 0.61 -20.74
C LEU A 53 -7.77 1.13 -19.37
N LEU A 54 -7.06 2.27 -19.34
CA LEU A 54 -6.63 2.94 -18.10
C LEU A 54 -7.45 4.22 -17.83
N ALA A 55 -8.56 4.42 -18.55
CA ALA A 55 -9.41 5.57 -18.32
C ALA A 55 -10.02 5.50 -16.91
N ALA A 56 -10.10 6.66 -16.26
CA ALA A 56 -10.83 6.80 -15.01
C ALA A 56 -12.32 6.48 -15.19
N ASP A 57 -12.96 6.06 -14.11
CA ASP A 57 -14.41 5.88 -14.11
C ASP A 57 -15.13 7.22 -14.38
N SER A 58 -16.31 7.13 -14.99
CA SER A 58 -17.12 8.30 -15.30
C SER A 58 -17.41 9.14 -14.06
N GLY A 59 -17.19 10.46 -14.17
CA GLY A 59 -17.42 11.42 -13.10
C GLY A 59 -16.32 11.53 -12.05
N VAL A 60 -15.29 10.68 -12.08
CA VAL A 60 -14.16 10.76 -11.14
C VAL A 60 -13.22 11.90 -11.55
N LYS A 61 -12.92 12.78 -10.59
CA LYS A 61 -12.05 13.97 -10.77
C LYS A 61 -10.97 14.07 -9.69
N GLY A 62 -9.94 14.86 -9.93
CA GLY A 62 -8.85 15.17 -8.99
C GLY A 62 -7.92 14.01 -8.68
N TYR A 63 -7.89 12.95 -9.50
CA TYR A 63 -6.96 11.83 -9.32
C TYR A 63 -5.57 12.21 -9.85
N GLU A 64 -4.53 11.54 -9.35
CA GLU A 64 -3.14 11.94 -9.59
C GLU A 64 -2.79 12.02 -11.08
N PHE A 65 -3.26 11.03 -11.85
CA PHE A 65 -2.98 10.94 -13.28
C PHE A 65 -4.03 11.64 -14.17
N GLU A 66 -4.91 12.49 -13.61
CA GLU A 66 -5.99 13.12 -14.38
C GLU A 66 -5.50 13.96 -15.55
N LYS A 67 -4.52 14.84 -15.31
CA LYS A 67 -3.97 15.70 -16.37
C LYS A 67 -3.31 14.86 -17.46
N LEU A 68 -2.57 13.84 -17.06
CA LEU A 68 -1.86 12.93 -17.94
C LEU A 68 -2.84 12.14 -18.81
N MET A 69 -3.85 11.52 -18.21
CA MET A 69 -4.86 10.73 -18.94
C MET A 69 -5.76 11.60 -19.83
N LYS A 70 -6.17 12.79 -19.39
CA LYS A 70 -6.94 13.73 -20.23
C LYS A 70 -6.17 14.14 -21.47
N ASN A 71 -4.89 14.44 -21.34
CA ASN A 71 -4.07 14.81 -22.50
C ASN A 71 -3.98 13.65 -23.49
N ILE A 72 -3.84 12.41 -23.02
CA ILE A 72 -3.78 11.23 -23.89
C ILE A 72 -5.11 11.04 -24.62
N LEU A 73 -6.23 11.02 -23.87
CA LEU A 73 -7.56 10.76 -24.43
C LEU A 73 -8.02 11.87 -25.38
N ASN A 74 -7.77 13.15 -25.07
CA ASN A 74 -8.14 14.27 -25.94
C ASN A 74 -7.42 14.24 -27.29
N VAL A 75 -6.16 13.75 -27.33
CA VAL A 75 -5.43 13.66 -28.60
C VAL A 75 -5.91 12.46 -29.43
N LEU A 76 -6.48 11.43 -28.80
CA LEU A 76 -7.13 10.35 -29.54
C LEU A 76 -8.41 10.84 -30.26
N ASP A 77 -9.11 11.83 -29.68
CA ASP A 77 -10.32 12.40 -30.29
C ASP A 77 -10.01 13.40 -31.42
N THR A 78 -8.87 14.08 -31.34
CA THR A 78 -8.44 15.07 -32.34
C THR A 78 -7.52 14.40 -33.35
N SER A 79 -8.05 13.96 -34.50
CA SER A 79 -7.30 13.28 -35.58
C SER A 79 -6.18 14.13 -36.24
N ILE A 80 -5.75 15.21 -35.62
CA ILE A 80 -4.66 16.07 -36.08
C ILE A 80 -3.36 15.47 -35.56
N SER A 81 -2.73 14.66 -36.40
CA SER A 81 -1.44 14.02 -36.18
C SER A 81 -0.34 15.03 -35.90
N HIS A 82 -0.10 15.35 -34.62
CA HIS A 82 1.09 16.09 -34.22
C HIS A 82 2.27 15.13 -33.99
N PRO A 83 3.44 15.36 -34.63
CA PRO A 83 4.58 14.43 -34.59
C PRO A 83 5.26 14.31 -33.21
N TYR A 84 4.85 15.10 -32.21
CA TYR A 84 5.43 15.12 -30.86
C TYR A 84 4.42 14.72 -29.77
N GLN A 85 3.47 13.86 -30.12
CA GLN A 85 2.46 13.42 -29.17
C GLN A 85 3.08 12.55 -28.08
N LEU A 86 2.98 13.03 -26.83
CA LEU A 86 3.40 12.28 -25.65
C LEU A 86 2.67 10.94 -25.60
N GLY A 87 3.43 9.85 -25.46
CA GLY A 87 2.93 8.49 -25.44
C GLY A 87 2.76 7.84 -26.81
N ALA A 88 2.96 8.54 -27.93
CA ALA A 88 2.76 7.94 -29.26
C ALA A 88 3.92 7.04 -29.72
N SER A 89 5.10 7.14 -29.09
CA SER A 89 6.31 6.41 -29.50
C SER A 89 7.19 6.01 -28.31
N ASP A 90 8.11 5.08 -28.55
CA ASP A 90 9.12 4.63 -27.57
C ASP A 90 10.10 5.72 -27.16
N ASP A 91 10.33 6.70 -28.05
CA ASP A 91 11.21 7.83 -27.79
C ASP A 91 10.55 8.88 -26.91
N HIS A 92 9.20 8.91 -26.88
CA HIS A 92 8.40 9.86 -26.13
C HIS A 92 7.32 9.17 -25.30
N PRO A 93 7.66 8.21 -24.42
CA PRO A 93 6.68 7.48 -23.66
C PRO A 93 6.08 8.37 -22.57
N ILE A 94 4.90 8.00 -22.09
CA ILE A 94 4.31 8.54 -20.87
C ILE A 94 5.08 7.97 -19.68
N VAL A 95 5.90 8.80 -19.05
CA VAL A 95 6.73 8.38 -17.92
C VAL A 95 5.90 8.36 -16.65
N LEU A 96 5.69 7.17 -16.08
CA LEU A 96 5.07 7.04 -14.76
C LEU A 96 6.03 7.53 -13.67
N PRO A 97 5.52 8.00 -12.52
CA PRO A 97 6.33 8.39 -11.38
C PRO A 97 7.32 7.31 -10.94
N GLY A 98 8.45 7.73 -10.36
CA GLY A 98 9.58 6.85 -10.04
C GLY A 98 9.29 5.81 -8.95
N ASP A 99 8.22 5.99 -8.19
CA ASP A 99 7.70 5.03 -7.21
C ASP A 99 6.90 3.88 -7.85
N VAL A 100 6.54 3.97 -9.14
CA VAL A 100 5.87 2.89 -9.87
C VAL A 100 6.91 1.97 -10.51
N SER A 101 7.10 0.80 -9.93
CA SER A 101 8.04 -0.19 -10.45
C SER A 101 7.50 -0.90 -11.71
N THR A 102 8.39 -1.50 -12.50
CA THR A 102 8.02 -2.32 -13.65
C THR A 102 7.12 -3.49 -13.26
N VAL A 103 7.41 -4.15 -12.13
CA VAL A 103 6.64 -5.30 -11.63
C VAL A 103 5.25 -4.85 -11.22
N GLN A 104 5.16 -3.78 -10.44
CA GLN A 104 3.89 -3.23 -9.96
C GLN A 104 2.95 -2.86 -11.11
N PHE A 105 3.48 -2.20 -12.15
CA PHE A 105 2.67 -1.83 -13.31
C PHE A 105 2.27 -3.05 -14.15
N ALA A 106 3.15 -4.05 -14.29
CA ALA A 106 2.83 -5.29 -14.99
C ALA A 106 1.73 -6.10 -14.26
N GLU A 107 1.79 -6.19 -12.93
CA GLU A 107 0.75 -6.85 -12.11
C GLU A 107 -0.58 -6.11 -12.17
N PHE A 108 -0.55 -4.77 -12.17
CA PHE A 108 -1.74 -3.95 -12.40
C PHE A 108 -2.38 -4.20 -13.77
N LEU A 109 -1.57 -4.26 -14.83
CA LEU A 109 -2.04 -4.59 -16.18
C LEU A 109 -2.55 -6.02 -16.28
N CYS A 110 -1.89 -6.98 -15.61
CA CYS A 110 -2.38 -8.34 -15.49
C CYS A 110 -3.81 -8.32 -14.96
N LEU A 111 -4.08 -7.61 -13.87
CA LEU A 111 -5.39 -7.60 -13.25
C LEU A 111 -6.50 -6.94 -14.10
N ILE A 112 -6.13 -5.96 -14.93
CA ILE A 112 -7.07 -5.24 -15.82
C ILE A 112 -7.32 -6.02 -17.13
N LEU A 113 -6.27 -6.63 -17.69
CA LEU A 113 -6.29 -7.21 -19.04
C LEU A 113 -6.51 -8.72 -19.06
N SER A 114 -6.33 -9.37 -17.91
CA SER A 114 -6.41 -10.83 -17.83
C SER A 114 -7.78 -11.36 -18.22
N LYS A 115 -7.73 -12.55 -18.81
CA LYS A 115 -8.92 -13.33 -19.16
C LYS A 115 -9.02 -14.53 -18.22
N PRO A 116 -10.24 -15.04 -17.96
CA PRO A 116 -10.39 -16.35 -17.33
C PRO A 116 -9.55 -17.40 -18.07
N GLY A 117 -8.70 -18.11 -17.34
CA GLY A 117 -7.78 -19.13 -17.88
C GLY A 117 -6.32 -18.69 -18.06
N ASP A 118 -5.99 -17.42 -17.86
CA ASP A 118 -4.59 -16.97 -17.81
C ASP A 118 -3.91 -17.49 -16.54
N GLU A 119 -2.79 -18.21 -16.67
CA GLU A 119 -2.06 -18.81 -15.55
C GLU A 119 -1.59 -17.79 -14.50
N ASN A 120 -1.28 -16.56 -14.93
CA ASN A 120 -0.91 -15.47 -14.03
C ASN A 120 -2.13 -14.88 -13.33
N TYR A 121 -3.32 -14.99 -13.93
CA TYR A 121 -4.57 -14.48 -13.39
C TYR A 121 -5.25 -15.43 -12.40
N MET A 122 -5.18 -16.73 -12.68
CA MET A 122 -5.85 -17.76 -11.90
C MET A 122 -5.54 -17.69 -10.39
N PRO A 123 -4.31 -17.37 -9.93
CA PRO A 123 -4.04 -17.16 -8.51
C PRO A 123 -4.87 -16.05 -7.87
N PHE A 124 -5.20 -14.97 -8.60
CA PHE A 124 -6.05 -13.89 -8.08
C PHE A 124 -7.52 -14.31 -7.98
N LEU A 125 -8.00 -15.08 -8.95
CA LEU A 125 -9.34 -15.67 -8.88
C LEU A 125 -9.44 -16.69 -7.75
N ALA A 126 -8.42 -17.53 -7.59
CA ALA A 126 -8.36 -18.50 -6.50
C ALA A 126 -8.29 -17.80 -5.14
N PHE A 127 -7.51 -16.71 -5.05
CA PHE A 127 -7.47 -15.83 -3.88
C PHE A 127 -8.86 -15.26 -3.56
N ALA A 128 -9.59 -14.79 -4.57
CA ALA A 128 -10.92 -14.21 -4.39
C ALA A 128 -11.96 -15.23 -3.89
N GLN A 129 -11.81 -16.50 -4.25
CA GLN A 129 -12.83 -17.52 -4.04
C GLN A 129 -12.56 -18.41 -2.84
N ASP A 130 -11.28 -18.68 -2.54
CA ASP A 130 -10.90 -19.68 -1.57
C ASP A 130 -9.86 -19.15 -0.57
N PRO A 131 -10.25 -19.06 0.71
CA PRO A 131 -9.42 -18.59 1.82
C PRO A 131 -8.10 -19.32 2.01
N ARG A 132 -7.97 -20.55 1.49
CA ARG A 132 -6.72 -21.29 1.52
C ARG A 132 -5.64 -20.58 0.70
N TYR A 133 -6.02 -19.83 -0.33
CA TYR A 133 -5.10 -19.08 -1.19
C TYR A 133 -4.83 -17.64 -0.75
N HIS A 134 -5.36 -17.18 0.40
CA HIS A 134 -5.05 -15.84 0.90
C HIS A 134 -3.57 -15.70 1.32
N HIS A 135 -2.64 -15.53 0.40
CA HIS A 135 -1.21 -15.41 0.69
C HIS A 135 -0.83 -13.93 0.90
N PRO A 136 0.12 -13.57 1.81
CA PRO A 136 0.57 -12.18 1.98
C PRO A 136 1.00 -11.53 0.65
N LYS A 137 1.67 -12.29 -0.22
CA LYS A 137 2.02 -11.85 -1.58
C LYS A 137 0.80 -11.44 -2.41
N ALA A 138 -0.30 -12.18 -2.36
CA ALA A 138 -1.51 -11.82 -3.11
C ALA A 138 -2.16 -10.55 -2.56
N VAL A 139 -2.12 -10.34 -1.22
CA VAL A 139 -2.53 -9.08 -0.61
C VAL A 139 -1.64 -7.92 -1.02
N ALA A 140 -0.32 -8.10 -1.06
CA ALA A 140 0.61 -7.08 -1.55
C ALA A 140 0.27 -6.65 -2.99
N ILE A 141 0.02 -7.61 -3.89
CA ILE A 141 -0.34 -7.31 -5.28
C ILE A 141 -1.69 -6.57 -5.35
N LEU A 142 -2.69 -6.98 -4.56
CA LEU A 142 -3.97 -6.28 -4.49
C LEU A 142 -3.81 -4.85 -4.00
N VAL A 143 -3.01 -4.63 -2.96
CA VAL A 143 -2.70 -3.30 -2.41
C VAL A 143 -1.99 -2.42 -3.42
N ASP A 144 -1.01 -2.96 -4.13
CA ASP A 144 -0.26 -2.26 -5.17
C ASP A 144 -1.14 -1.89 -6.37
N THR A 145 -1.97 -2.85 -6.81
CA THR A 145 -2.97 -2.64 -7.87
C THR A 145 -4.00 -1.60 -7.44
N GLY A 146 -4.45 -1.65 -6.18
CA GLY A 146 -5.42 -0.71 -5.63
C GLY A 146 -4.86 0.70 -5.56
N SER A 147 -3.60 0.82 -5.15
CA SER A 147 -2.87 2.09 -5.14
C SER A 147 -2.80 2.70 -6.55
N LEU A 148 -2.48 1.91 -7.57
CA LEU A 148 -2.50 2.37 -8.96
C LEU A 148 -3.91 2.70 -9.44
N ALA A 149 -4.91 1.87 -9.14
CA ALA A 149 -6.31 2.12 -9.50
C ALA A 149 -6.81 3.48 -8.97
N VAL A 150 -6.46 3.83 -7.72
CA VAL A 150 -6.76 5.14 -7.13
C VAL A 150 -6.08 6.28 -7.91
N ARG A 151 -4.81 6.11 -8.28
CA ARG A 151 -4.03 7.11 -9.03
C ARG A 151 -4.54 7.32 -10.45
N PHE A 152 -5.07 6.27 -11.08
CA PHE A 152 -5.75 6.32 -12.38
C PHE A 152 -7.24 6.72 -12.29
N GLY A 153 -7.82 6.86 -11.09
CA GLY A 153 -9.24 7.21 -10.93
C GLY A 153 -10.21 6.08 -11.27
N MET A 154 -9.77 4.83 -11.18
CA MET A 154 -10.56 3.62 -11.47
C MET A 154 -11.28 3.12 -10.21
N ASN A 155 -12.30 3.87 -9.76
CA ASN A 155 -13.02 3.59 -8.50
C ASN A 155 -13.67 2.19 -8.46
N SER A 156 -14.09 1.64 -9.59
CA SER A 156 -14.73 0.33 -9.69
C SER A 156 -13.73 -0.78 -9.43
N LEU A 157 -12.50 -0.64 -9.94
CA LEU A 157 -11.40 -1.54 -9.64
C LEU A 157 -10.97 -1.41 -8.17
N ASP A 158 -10.82 -0.18 -7.66
CA ASP A 158 -10.51 0.07 -6.24
C ASP A 158 -11.57 -0.57 -5.31
N ARG A 159 -12.86 -0.44 -5.65
CA ARG A 159 -13.96 -1.06 -4.89
C ARG A 159 -13.86 -2.59 -4.90
N TRP A 160 -13.61 -3.17 -6.07
CA TRP A 160 -13.43 -4.61 -6.19
C TRP A 160 -12.25 -5.06 -5.33
N ILE A 161 -11.10 -4.40 -5.40
CA ILE A 161 -9.91 -4.72 -4.61
C ILE A 161 -10.20 -4.67 -3.11
N GLN A 162 -10.86 -3.62 -2.62
CA GLN A 162 -11.22 -3.53 -1.20
C GLN A 162 -12.18 -4.63 -0.75
N SER A 163 -13.11 -5.03 -1.62
CA SER A 163 -13.99 -6.16 -1.34
C SER A 163 -13.19 -7.47 -1.19
N GLN A 164 -12.16 -7.68 -2.01
CA GLN A 164 -11.29 -8.84 -1.94
C GLN A 164 -10.44 -8.81 -0.67
N LEU A 165 -9.88 -7.64 -0.30
CA LEU A 165 -9.15 -7.47 0.95
C LEU A 165 -10.04 -7.73 2.17
N LYS A 166 -11.26 -7.21 2.18
CA LYS A 166 -12.24 -7.49 3.25
C LYS A 166 -12.53 -8.99 3.37
N GLN A 167 -12.79 -9.67 2.26
CA GLN A 167 -13.00 -11.12 2.26
C GLN A 167 -11.77 -11.87 2.77
N ALA A 168 -10.57 -11.40 2.39
CA ALA A 168 -9.31 -11.96 2.85
C ALA A 168 -9.16 -11.90 4.38
N PHE A 169 -9.62 -10.80 4.97
CA PHE A 169 -9.45 -10.47 6.38
C PHE A 169 -10.59 -10.99 7.28
N ASN A 170 -11.80 -11.12 6.75
CA ASN A 170 -12.97 -11.58 7.51
C ASN A 170 -13.06 -13.12 7.64
N HIS A 171 -12.12 -13.87 7.07
CA HIS A 171 -12.24 -15.33 7.06
C HIS A 171 -11.96 -15.97 8.45
N PRO A 172 -12.91 -16.70 9.06
CA PRO A 172 -12.81 -17.21 10.44
C PRO A 172 -11.67 -18.20 10.66
N SER A 173 -11.37 -19.02 9.65
CA SER A 173 -10.31 -20.04 9.71
C SER A 173 -8.90 -19.45 9.69
N ARG A 174 -8.78 -18.12 9.62
CA ARG A 174 -7.53 -17.37 9.67
C ARG A 174 -7.51 -16.38 10.83
N ARG A 175 -7.88 -16.85 12.02
CA ARG A 175 -7.11 -16.42 13.20
C ARG A 175 -5.63 -16.65 12.84
N LEU A 176 -4.89 -15.55 12.67
CA LEU A 176 -3.63 -15.41 11.90
C LEU A 176 -2.44 -16.17 12.51
N ASP A 177 -2.61 -17.42 12.90
CA ASP A 177 -1.70 -18.11 13.80
C ASP A 177 -0.50 -18.78 13.10
N THR A 178 -0.33 -18.68 11.78
CA THR A 178 0.77 -19.39 11.10
C THR A 178 1.47 -18.68 9.92
N SER A 179 0.91 -17.64 9.33
CA SER A 179 1.58 -16.92 8.23
C SER A 179 2.27 -15.67 8.79
N PRO A 180 3.58 -15.46 8.56
CA PRO A 180 4.29 -14.27 9.00
C PRO A 180 3.83 -13.09 8.13
N TRP A 181 2.75 -12.44 8.54
CA TRP A 181 2.48 -11.08 8.12
C TRP A 181 3.63 -10.23 8.65
N ASN A 182 4.58 -9.92 7.77
CA ASN A 182 5.67 -9.04 8.14
C ASN A 182 5.16 -7.59 8.15
N LEU A 183 5.80 -6.79 8.98
CA LEU A 183 5.54 -5.36 9.11
C LEU A 183 5.73 -4.63 7.76
N GLU A 184 6.60 -5.14 6.89
CA GLU A 184 6.79 -4.64 5.53
C GLU A 184 5.54 -4.75 4.65
N SER A 185 4.72 -5.79 4.82
CA SER A 185 3.45 -5.95 4.08
C SER A 185 2.34 -5.04 4.60
N LEU A 186 2.44 -4.57 5.85
CA LEU A 186 1.43 -3.70 6.46
C LEU A 186 1.57 -2.25 6.01
N LEU A 187 2.79 -1.75 5.80
CA LEU A 187 2.98 -0.36 5.41
C LEU A 187 2.32 0.00 4.07
N PRO A 188 2.50 -0.78 2.98
CA PRO A 188 1.78 -0.55 1.74
C PRO A 188 0.27 -0.57 1.94
N LEU A 189 -0.26 -1.50 2.75
CA LEU A 189 -1.68 -1.58 3.05
C LEU A 189 -2.18 -0.30 3.74
N ILE A 190 -1.47 0.19 4.76
CA ILE A 190 -1.81 1.45 5.45
C ILE A 190 -1.74 2.64 4.49
N SER A 191 -0.69 2.74 3.68
CA SER A 191 -0.54 3.80 2.66
C SER A 191 -1.69 3.77 1.65
N TYR A 192 -2.04 2.59 1.16
CA TYR A 192 -3.19 2.40 0.27
C TYR A 192 -4.51 2.85 0.93
N MET A 193 -4.74 2.50 2.20
CA MET A 193 -5.94 2.92 2.94
C MET A 193 -6.03 4.43 3.14
N GLN A 194 -4.90 5.13 3.17
CA GLN A 194 -4.83 6.60 3.21
C GLN A 194 -5.12 7.23 1.85
N MET A 195 -4.72 6.55 0.76
CA MET A 195 -4.90 7.04 -0.61
C MET A 195 -6.31 6.83 -1.14
N THR A 196 -6.94 5.69 -0.83
CA THR A 196 -8.27 5.39 -1.36
C THR A 196 -9.32 6.42 -0.94
N ARG A 197 -10.22 6.70 -1.87
CA ARG A 197 -11.39 7.58 -1.69
C ARG A 197 -12.60 6.83 -1.19
N LEU A 198 -12.61 5.51 -1.34
CA LEU A 198 -13.73 4.69 -0.90
C LEU A 198 -13.62 4.47 0.61
N GLU A 199 -14.74 4.63 1.29
CA GLU A 199 -14.81 4.55 2.76
C GLU A 199 -15.45 3.24 3.23
N THR A 200 -16.19 2.58 2.33
CA THR A 200 -17.04 1.42 2.60
C THR A 200 -16.34 0.28 3.32
N TYR A 201 -15.05 0.04 3.05
CA TYR A 201 -14.29 -1.07 3.59
C TYR A 201 -13.17 -0.64 4.53
N ARG A 202 -13.05 0.67 4.80
CA ARG A 202 -11.90 1.22 5.52
C ARG A 202 -11.85 0.76 6.96
N SER A 203 -13.00 0.70 7.64
CA SER A 203 -13.09 0.20 9.02
C SER A 203 -12.68 -1.27 9.13
N ASP A 204 -13.20 -2.14 8.26
CA ASP A 204 -12.87 -3.58 8.27
C ASP A 204 -11.36 -3.82 8.11
N ILE A 205 -10.74 -3.13 7.14
CA ILE A 205 -9.31 -3.26 6.87
C ILE A 205 -8.48 -2.70 8.04
N LEU A 206 -8.90 -1.60 8.66
CA LEU A 206 -8.24 -1.02 9.82
C LEU A 206 -8.28 -1.94 11.05
N ILE A 207 -9.42 -2.57 11.31
CA ILE A 207 -9.55 -3.56 12.39
C ILE A 207 -8.54 -4.69 12.18
N PHE A 208 -8.40 -5.15 10.93
CA PHE A 208 -7.44 -6.18 10.59
C PHE A 208 -5.98 -5.74 10.77
N VAL A 209 -5.61 -4.55 10.28
CA VAL A 209 -4.26 -3.99 10.47
C VAL A 209 -3.91 -3.89 11.95
N ARG A 210 -4.84 -3.40 12.78
CA ARG A 210 -4.67 -3.32 14.24
C ARG A 210 -4.46 -4.70 14.85
N TYR A 211 -5.25 -5.68 14.43
CA TYR A 211 -5.10 -7.05 14.91
C TYR A 211 -3.73 -7.65 14.58
N ILE A 212 -3.22 -7.47 13.35
CA ILE A 212 -1.87 -7.94 13.00
C ILE A 212 -0.81 -7.23 13.85
N LEU A 213 -0.89 -5.90 14.00
CA LEU A 213 0.06 -5.16 14.80
C LEU A 213 0.06 -5.65 16.26
N CYS A 214 -1.11 -5.87 16.86
CA CYS A 214 -1.22 -6.45 18.20
C CYS A 214 -0.56 -7.83 18.28
N LYS A 215 -0.81 -8.72 17.31
CA LYS A 215 -0.19 -10.05 17.26
C LYS A 215 1.33 -9.98 17.10
N ALA A 216 1.84 -9.11 16.23
CA ALA A 216 3.27 -8.91 16.02
C ALA A 216 3.96 -8.40 17.29
N ILE A 217 3.31 -7.49 18.02
CA ILE A 217 3.77 -6.98 19.30
C ILE A 217 3.81 -8.11 20.34
N VAL A 218 2.73 -8.87 20.50
CA VAL A 218 2.68 -10.00 21.44
C VAL A 218 3.78 -11.02 21.13
N ALA A 219 3.97 -11.39 19.86
CA ALA A 219 5.04 -12.30 19.46
C ALA A 219 6.45 -11.74 19.70
N ALA A 220 6.65 -10.42 19.64
CA ALA A 220 7.91 -9.81 20.03
C ALA A 220 8.14 -9.86 21.55
N VAL A 221 7.10 -9.64 22.36
CA VAL A 221 7.15 -9.78 23.81
C VAL A 221 7.50 -11.20 24.22
N ASP A 222 6.79 -12.18 23.67
CA ASP A 222 7.00 -13.61 23.98
C ASP A 222 8.43 -14.05 23.66
N ARG A 223 9.06 -13.47 22.62
CA ARG A 223 10.47 -13.72 22.28
C ARG A 223 11.45 -13.06 23.23
N SER A 224 11.08 -11.93 23.84
CA SER A 224 11.94 -11.17 24.76
C SER A 224 11.89 -11.64 26.21
N ALA A 225 10.86 -12.37 26.59
CA ALA A 225 10.59 -12.66 27.99
C ALA A 225 11.33 -13.90 28.52
N SER A 226 12.30 -13.62 29.40
CA SER A 226 12.36 -14.30 30.69
C SER A 226 10.98 -14.16 31.37
N ARG A 227 10.40 -15.26 31.84
CA ARG A 227 8.98 -15.40 32.24
C ARG A 227 8.48 -14.42 33.32
N ASP A 228 9.36 -13.71 34.02
CA ASP A 228 9.02 -12.97 35.23
C ASP A 228 8.55 -11.51 35.00
N ASP A 229 8.78 -10.90 33.82
CA ASP A 229 8.47 -9.47 33.59
C ASP A 229 7.16 -9.19 32.81
N ILE A 230 6.48 -10.21 32.26
CA ILE A 230 5.37 -10.01 31.30
C ILE A 230 4.12 -9.38 31.95
N VAL A 231 3.89 -9.65 33.24
CA VAL A 231 2.63 -9.28 33.92
C VAL A 231 2.50 -7.77 34.14
N SER A 232 3.61 -7.01 34.10
CA SER A 232 3.59 -5.54 34.28
C SER A 232 3.55 -4.74 32.96
N SER A 233 3.66 -5.38 31.80
CA SER A 233 3.97 -4.68 30.54
C SER A 233 2.78 -4.28 29.66
N CYS A 234 1.56 -4.73 29.96
CA CYS A 234 0.37 -4.45 29.15
C CYS A 234 -0.06 -2.95 29.13
N GLY A 235 0.42 -2.14 30.08
CA GLY A 235 0.28 -0.68 30.07
C GLY A 235 1.44 0.09 29.41
N VAL A 236 2.50 -0.60 28.98
CA VAL A 236 3.82 0.00 28.71
C VAL A 236 4.05 0.26 27.21
N PHE A 237 3.19 -0.23 26.32
CA PHE A 237 3.26 0.12 24.88
C PHE A 237 2.93 1.59 24.58
N ALA A 238 2.49 2.35 25.58
CA ALA A 238 2.21 3.78 25.44
C ALA A 238 3.48 4.65 25.46
N SER A 239 4.65 4.11 25.80
CA SER A 239 5.89 4.88 25.84
C SER A 239 7.00 4.19 25.07
N HIS A 240 7.63 4.94 24.17
CA HIS A 240 8.88 4.58 23.48
C HIS A 240 10.06 4.32 24.44
N GLN A 241 9.85 4.57 25.74
CA GLN A 241 10.78 4.30 26.83
C GLN A 241 10.58 2.91 27.46
N SER A 242 9.65 2.08 26.94
CA SER A 242 9.46 0.70 27.40
C SER A 242 10.73 -0.15 27.16
N PRO A 243 11.13 -1.02 28.11
CA PRO A 243 12.19 -2.01 27.88
C PRO A 243 11.89 -2.92 26.68
N ILE A 244 10.62 -3.26 26.44
CA ILE A 244 10.22 -4.01 25.23
C ILE A 244 10.58 -3.22 23.98
N TRP A 245 10.39 -1.91 24.01
CA TRP A 245 10.71 -1.05 22.87
C TRP A 245 12.21 -0.98 22.62
N THR A 246 13.03 -0.89 23.66
CA THR A 246 14.49 -0.76 23.53
C THR A 246 15.19 -2.08 23.31
N ASP A 247 14.72 -3.16 23.95
CA ASP A 247 15.48 -4.40 24.13
C ASP A 247 14.90 -5.56 23.30
N ALA A 248 13.57 -5.60 23.08
CA ALA A 248 12.91 -6.68 22.35
C ALA A 248 12.77 -6.40 20.85
N LEU A 249 12.61 -5.13 20.47
CA LEU A 249 12.37 -4.73 19.09
C LEU A 249 13.66 -4.34 18.39
N THR A 250 13.87 -4.87 17.19
CA THR A 250 14.96 -4.39 16.35
C THR A 250 14.76 -2.91 16.00
N ARG A 251 15.81 -2.26 15.49
CA ARG A 251 15.69 -0.90 14.97
C ARG A 251 14.61 -0.81 13.88
N ASP A 252 14.58 -1.81 13.00
CA ASP A 252 13.65 -1.84 11.87
C ASP A 252 12.21 -2.07 12.34
N ASP A 253 11.99 -2.99 13.31
CA ASP A 253 10.67 -3.20 13.91
C ASP A 253 10.11 -1.91 14.52
N ARG A 254 10.94 -1.16 15.26
CA ARG A 254 10.55 0.14 15.84
C ARG A 254 10.20 1.16 14.77
N THR A 255 11.01 1.28 13.73
CA THR A 255 10.75 2.20 12.62
C THR A 255 9.42 1.89 11.95
N ILE A 256 9.12 0.61 11.71
CA ILE A 256 7.88 0.23 11.07
C ILE A 256 6.68 0.42 12.02
N LEU A 257 6.80 0.06 13.29
CA LEU A 257 5.74 0.29 14.28
C LEU A 257 5.44 1.79 14.45
N TYR A 258 6.46 2.66 14.42
CA TYR A 258 6.25 4.10 14.39
C TYR A 258 5.55 4.56 13.12
N ALA A 259 5.98 4.10 11.94
CA ALA A 259 5.36 4.45 10.68
C ALA A 259 3.89 3.99 10.63
N ALA A 260 3.60 2.78 11.11
CA ALA A 260 2.27 2.25 11.25
C ALA A 260 1.44 3.07 12.25
N HIS A 261 2.00 3.42 13.41
CA HIS A 261 1.33 4.26 14.40
C HIS A 261 0.96 5.63 13.83
N ILE A 262 1.92 6.35 13.23
CA ILE A 262 1.67 7.64 12.56
C ILE A 262 0.59 7.48 11.48
N GLY A 263 0.66 6.38 10.71
CA GLY A 263 -0.31 6.11 9.66
C GLY A 263 -1.74 5.88 10.20
N LEU A 264 -1.85 5.13 11.30
CA LEU A 264 -3.10 4.87 11.99
C LEU A 264 -3.68 6.12 12.68
N THR A 265 -2.83 6.98 13.26
CA THR A 265 -3.23 8.27 13.84
C THR A 265 -3.79 9.20 12.77
N LYS A 266 -3.12 9.31 11.61
CA LYS A 266 -3.66 10.09 10.48
C LYS A 266 -5.00 9.54 9.99
N LEU A 267 -5.18 8.22 10.04
CA LEU A 267 -6.45 7.59 9.66
C LEU A 267 -7.54 7.93 10.68
N SER A 268 -7.26 7.97 11.98
CA SER A 268 -8.29 8.33 12.96
C SER A 268 -8.74 9.76 13.00
N ASP A 269 -7.94 10.68 12.48
CA ASP A 269 -8.37 12.07 12.37
C ASP A 269 -9.49 12.24 11.31
N ARG A 270 -9.79 11.18 10.55
CA ARG A 270 -10.89 11.17 9.59
C ARG A 270 -12.24 10.91 10.25
N SER A 271 -13.21 11.77 9.95
CA SER A 271 -14.57 11.71 10.50
C SER A 271 -15.40 10.52 10.02
N ASP A 272 -15.03 9.87 8.92
CA ASP A 272 -15.76 8.73 8.36
C ASP A 272 -15.50 7.42 9.12
N LEU A 273 -14.47 7.40 9.97
CA LEU A 273 -14.12 6.24 10.77
C LEU A 273 -14.78 6.34 12.13
N ASP A 274 -15.92 5.68 12.27
CA ASP A 274 -16.53 5.47 13.59
C ASP A 274 -15.66 4.53 14.43
N VAL A 275 -14.72 5.09 15.17
CA VAL A 275 -13.84 4.34 16.08
C VAL A 275 -14.58 3.91 17.35
N SER A 276 -15.84 4.34 17.56
CA SER A 276 -16.61 4.06 18.77
C SER A 276 -17.19 2.64 18.80
N CYS A 277 -17.34 1.98 17.65
CA CYS A 277 -17.92 0.64 17.52
C CYS A 277 -17.04 -0.50 18.08
N LEU A 278 -15.83 -0.19 18.56
CA LEU A 278 -14.93 -1.16 19.22
C LEU A 278 -15.15 -1.26 20.74
N GLY A 279 -16.23 -0.68 21.27
CA GLY A 279 -16.63 -0.69 22.67
C GLY A 279 -17.10 -2.04 23.25
N GLY A 280 -16.58 -3.16 22.76
CA GLY A 280 -16.50 -4.40 23.54
C GLY A 280 -15.31 -4.32 24.49
N GLU A 281 -15.32 -5.06 25.60
CA GLU A 281 -14.38 -5.00 26.74
C GLU A 281 -12.87 -5.05 26.40
N PHE A 282 -12.50 -5.27 25.14
CA PHE A 282 -11.13 -5.28 24.65
C PHE A 282 -10.55 -3.93 24.23
N CYS A 283 -11.33 -2.85 24.03
CA CYS A 283 -10.77 -1.55 23.63
C CYS A 283 -11.65 -0.35 24.01
N LYS A 284 -11.68 0.02 25.30
CA LYS A 284 -12.05 1.40 25.69
C LYS A 284 -10.85 2.32 25.42
N VAL A 285 -10.77 2.83 24.19
CA VAL A 285 -9.70 3.72 23.73
C VAL A 285 -10.29 5.07 23.34
N GLN A 286 -10.19 6.06 24.23
CA GLN A 286 -10.24 7.48 23.85
C GLN A 286 -8.80 7.98 23.74
N ASN A 287 -8.42 8.46 22.55
CA ASN A 287 -7.05 8.71 22.10
C ASN A 287 -6.24 7.40 21.96
N PHE A 288 -5.42 7.24 20.90
CA PHE A 288 -4.67 6.03 20.50
C PHE A 288 -3.75 5.43 21.58
N LYS A 289 -4.33 4.97 22.68
CA LYS A 289 -3.71 4.34 23.81
C LYS A 289 -4.19 2.90 23.79
N LEU A 290 -3.39 2.02 23.19
CA LEU A 290 -3.60 0.58 23.28
C LEU A 290 -3.38 0.19 24.75
N SER A 291 -4.45 0.05 25.51
CA SER A 291 -4.42 -0.49 26.88
C SER A 291 -5.01 -1.89 26.87
N PHE A 292 -4.22 -2.88 27.27
CA PHE A 292 -4.67 -4.25 27.45
C PHE A 292 -5.07 -4.46 28.92
N THR A 293 -6.29 -4.93 29.16
CA THR A 293 -6.75 -5.35 30.49
C THR A 293 -6.72 -6.87 30.56
N LEU A 294 -5.92 -7.42 31.49
CA LEU A 294 -5.93 -8.84 31.83
C LEU A 294 -6.86 -9.07 33.03
N GLU A 295 -7.90 -9.87 32.86
CA GLU A 295 -8.67 -10.38 33.99
C GLU A 295 -7.93 -11.56 34.62
N GLY A 296 -7.42 -11.36 35.83
CA GLY A 296 -6.76 -12.42 36.60
C GLY A 296 -7.78 -13.42 37.13
N HIS A 297 -7.77 -14.65 36.62
CA HIS A 297 -8.37 -15.80 37.31
C HIS A 297 -7.30 -16.52 38.12
N SER A 298 -7.59 -16.73 39.40
CA SER A 298 -6.68 -17.16 40.47
C SER A 298 -6.25 -18.63 40.43
N SER A 299 -6.34 -19.32 39.29
CA SER A 299 -5.82 -20.68 39.13
C SER A 299 -4.60 -20.68 38.22
N GLY A 300 -3.45 -21.17 38.74
CA GLY A 300 -2.10 -21.08 38.18
C GLY A 300 -1.82 -21.76 36.83
N HIS A 301 -2.73 -21.69 35.86
CA HIS A 301 -2.48 -21.98 34.46
C HIS A 301 -2.99 -20.82 33.60
N ALA A 302 -2.09 -19.88 33.28
CA ALA A 302 -2.34 -18.89 32.26
C ALA A 302 -2.33 -19.58 30.89
N THR A 303 -3.51 -19.92 30.38
CA THR A 303 -3.71 -20.27 28.97
C THR A 303 -4.31 -19.05 28.30
N ALA A 304 -3.62 -18.47 27.32
CA ALA A 304 -4.15 -17.36 26.53
C ALA A 304 -5.29 -17.89 25.65
N VAL A 305 -6.54 -17.84 26.15
CA VAL A 305 -7.72 -18.20 25.38
C VAL A 305 -8.31 -16.93 24.76
N ALA A 306 -8.15 -16.79 23.45
CA ALA A 306 -8.87 -15.79 22.67
C ALA A 306 -10.33 -16.22 22.50
N SER A 307 -11.17 -15.93 23.49
CA SER A 307 -12.62 -16.08 23.40
C SER A 307 -13.23 -14.86 22.72
N THR A 308 -13.91 -15.08 21.60
CA THR A 308 -14.71 -14.04 20.92
C THR A 308 -16.18 -14.35 21.23
N VAL A 309 -16.83 -13.51 22.03
CA VAL A 309 -18.29 -13.54 22.19
C VAL A 309 -18.88 -12.75 21.03
N ILE A 310 -19.49 -13.46 20.08
CA ILE A 310 -20.37 -12.87 19.07
C ILE A 310 -21.78 -12.95 19.66
N ARG A 311 -22.39 -11.81 19.98
CA ARG A 311 -23.84 -11.74 20.14
C ARG A 311 -24.43 -11.61 18.74
N GLU A 312 -25.31 -12.54 18.39
CA GLU A 312 -26.21 -12.42 17.22
C GLU A 312 -27.11 -11.18 17.33
#